data_AF-A0A916DS07-F1
#
_entry.id   AF-A0A916DS07-F1
#
_cell.length_a   1.000
_cell.length_b   1.000
_cell.length_c   1.000
_cell.angle_alpha   90.00
_cell.angle_beta   90.00
_cell.angle_gamma   90.00
#
_symmetry.space_group_name_H-M   'P 1'
#
loop_
_entity.id
_entity.type
_entity.pdbx_description
1 polymer ?
#
loop_
_entity_poly.entity_id
_entity_poly.type
_entity_poly.pdbx_seq_one_letter_code
_entity_poly.pdbx_strand_id
1 'polypeptide(L)' 'MVTVLDILEEIRSLTLEERKQLMRLMVDTLTEPEQNMQGKHNLRELRGLGKEIWEGIDAQDYVNQQRDEWDQHQ' A
#
# COMPACT_ATOMS: atom_id res chain seq x y z
N MET A 1 -23.18 10.25 15.18
CA MET A 1 -22.99 9.02 14.38
C MET A 1 -23.85 9.23 13.14
N VAL A 2 -23.24 9.49 11.99
CA VAL A 2 -23.99 9.74 10.75
C VAL A 2 -24.51 8.40 10.24
N THR A 3 -25.81 8.29 10.02
CA THR A 3 -26.42 7.05 9.50
C THR A 3 -26.54 7.13 7.98
N VAL A 4 -26.59 5.98 7.32
CA VAL A 4 -26.77 5.91 5.85
C VAL A 4 -28.06 6.60 5.40
N LEU A 5 -29.08 6.65 6.27
CA LEU A 5 -30.34 7.34 6.01
C LEU A 5 -30.15 8.87 5.96
N ASP A 6 -29.34 9.43 6.86
CA ASP A 6 -29.06 10.87 6.88
C ASP A 6 -28.35 11.31 5.60
N ILE A 7 -27.41 10.49 5.11
CA ILE A 7 -26.67 10.74 3.86
C ILE A 7 -27.60 10.69 2.64
N LEU A 8 -28.62 9.80 2.64
CA LEU A 8 -29.59 9.73 1.55
C LEU A 8 -30.46 10.97 1.46
N GLU A 9 -30.78 11.62 2.58
CA GLU A 9 -31.50 12.89 2.57
C GLU A 9 -30.63 14.03 2.04
N GLU A 10 -29.35 14.06 2.38
CA GLU A 10 -28.40 15.02 1.82
C GLU A 10 -28.18 14.82 0.32
N ILE A 11 -28.11 13.57 -0.15
CA ILE A 11 -28.00 13.29 -1.59
C ILE A 11 -29.27 13.73 -2.34
N ARG A 12 -30.44 13.76 -1.68
CA ARG A 12 -31.69 14.25 -2.28
C ARG A 12 -31.71 15.77 -2.46
N SER A 13 -30.95 16.53 -1.68
CA SER A 13 -30.84 17.99 -1.88
C SER A 13 -29.85 18.36 -2.99
N LEU A 14 -28.97 17.44 -3.39
CA LEU A 14 -28.03 17.62 -4.50
C LEU A 14 -28.74 17.70 -5.86
N THR A 15 -28.19 18.53 -6.73
CA THR A 15 -28.57 18.66 -8.14
C THR A 15 -28.24 17.38 -8.92
N LEU A 16 -28.85 17.23 -10.10
CA LEU A 16 -28.64 16.05 -10.95
C LEU A 16 -27.15 15.84 -11.32
N GLU A 17 -26.40 16.93 -11.53
CA GLU A 17 -24.99 16.85 -11.90
C GLU A 17 -24.12 16.42 -10.71
N GLU A 18 -24.39 16.92 -9.51
CA GLU A 18 -23.70 16.51 -8.29
C GLU A 18 -23.96 15.04 -7.96
N ARG A 19 -25.19 14.55 -8.17
CA ARG A 19 -25.51 13.11 -8.01
C ARG A 19 -24.76 12.23 -9.01
N LYS A 20 -24.63 12.67 -10.27
CA LYS A 20 -23.84 11.96 -11.28
C LYS A 20 -22.35 11.95 -10.91
N GLN A 21 -21.83 13.06 -10.39
CA GLN A 21 -20.44 13.15 -9.94
C GLN A 21 -20.19 12.24 -8.73
N LEU A 22 -21.11 12.19 -7.77
CA LEU A 22 -21.04 11.28 -6.63
C LEU A 22 -21.03 9.81 -7.07
N MET A 23 -21.91 9.45 -8.02
CA MET A 23 -21.96 8.09 -8.55
C MET A 23 -20.63 7.69 -9.22
N ARG A 24 -20.00 8.59 -9.99
CA ARG A 24 -18.67 8.34 -10.56
C ARG A 24 -17.63 8.10 -9.47
N LEU A 25 -17.56 8.97 -8.47
CA LEU A 25 -16.63 8.82 -7.34
C LEU A 25 -16.85 7.50 -6.59
N MET A 26 -18.10 7.08 -6.38
CA MET A 26 -18.41 5.80 -5.74
C MET A 26 -17.95 4.62 -6.59
N VAL A 27 -18.15 4.66 -7.91
CA VAL A 27 -17.65 3.60 -8.80
C VAL A 27 -16.12 3.56 -8.79
N ASP A 28 -15.46 4.72 -8.80
CA ASP A 28 -14.00 4.80 -8.73
C ASP A 28 -13.47 4.15 -7.44
N THR A 29 -14.10 4.42 -6.28
CA THR A 29 -13.73 3.79 -5.00
C THR A 29 -14.00 2.28 -4.93
N LEU A 30 -14.89 1.76 -5.78
CA LEU A 30 -15.16 0.31 -5.91
C LEU A 30 -14.22 -0.37 -6.91
N THR A 31 -13.58 0.42 -7.77
CA THR A 31 -12.67 -0.05 -8.82
C THR A 31 -11.21 0.02 -8.36
N GLU A 32 -10.90 0.91 -7.42
CA GLU A 32 -9.69 0.79 -6.63
C GLU A 32 -9.73 -0.57 -5.92
N PRO A 33 -8.71 -1.43 -6.11
CA PRO A 33 -8.64 -2.66 -5.32
C PRO A 33 -8.70 -2.19 -3.89
N GLU A 34 -9.64 -2.74 -3.11
CA GLU A 34 -9.76 -2.47 -1.69
C GLU A 34 -8.32 -2.33 -1.20
N GLN A 35 -7.93 -1.13 -0.80
CA GLN A 35 -6.79 -0.98 0.07
C GLN A 35 -7.30 -1.60 1.37
N ASN A 36 -7.38 -2.94 1.37
CA ASN A 36 -7.27 -3.79 2.52
C ASN A 36 -6.19 -3.08 3.28
N MET A 37 -6.58 -2.43 4.37
CA MET A 37 -5.66 -2.02 5.40
C MET A 37 -4.93 -3.31 5.71
N GLN A 38 -3.81 -3.52 5.03
CA GLN A 38 -3.08 -4.76 5.08
C GLN A 38 -2.75 -4.89 6.55
N GLY A 39 -3.40 -5.85 7.21
CA GLY A 39 -3.25 -6.03 8.64
C GLY A 39 -1.77 -6.05 8.96
N LYS A 40 -1.37 -5.38 10.05
CA LYS A 40 0.04 -5.26 10.52
C LYS A 40 0.96 -6.30 9.87
N HIS A 41 1.64 -5.90 8.80
CA HIS A 41 2.57 -6.79 8.12
C HIS A 41 3.60 -7.29 9.11
N ASN A 42 3.79 -8.61 9.15
CA ASN A 42 4.83 -9.22 9.96
C ASN A 42 6.10 -9.33 9.13
N LEU A 43 7.25 -8.92 9.69
CA LEU A 43 8.56 -9.09 9.05
C LEU A 43 8.84 -10.55 8.62
N ARG A 44 8.20 -11.53 9.27
CA ARG A 44 8.26 -12.95 8.89
C ARG A 44 7.73 -13.25 7.49
N GLU A 45 6.85 -12.41 6.95
CA GLU A 45 6.33 -12.53 5.57
C GLU A 45 7.44 -12.41 4.52
N LEU A 46 8.54 -11.75 4.86
CA LEU A 46 9.70 -11.60 3.96
C LEU A 46 10.69 -12.76 4.05
N ARG A 47 10.46 -13.75 4.93
CA ARG A 47 11.39 -14.88 5.12
C ARG A 47 11.48 -15.69 3.83
N GLY A 48 12.70 -15.82 3.31
CA GLY A 48 13.00 -16.69 2.16
C GLY A 48 12.91 -16.00 0.80
N LEU A 49 12.35 -14.78 0.72
CA LEU A 49 12.26 -14.02 -0.54
C LEU A 49 13.64 -13.73 -1.16
N GLY A 50 14.69 -13.62 -0.34
CA GLY A 50 16.05 -13.39 -0.82
C GLY A 50 16.82 -14.64 -1.25
N LYS A 51 16.30 -15.86 -1.04
CA LYS A 51 17.13 -17.09 -1.16
C LYS A 51 17.82 -17.20 -2.52
N GLU A 52 17.08 -16.98 -3.61
CA GLU A 52 17.59 -17.07 -4.98
C GLU A 52 18.49 -15.89 -5.34
N ILE A 53 18.25 -14.71 -4.76
CA ILE A 53 19.07 -13.50 -4.96
C ILE A 53 20.46 -13.68 -4.34
N TRP A 54 20.54 -14.37 -3.21
CA TRP A 54 21.77 -14.63 -2.47
C TRP A 54 22.46 -15.94 -2.89
N GLU A 55 21.95 -16.63 -3.92
CA GLU A 55 22.55 -17.88 -4.39
C GLU A 55 23.93 -17.62 -5.02
N GLY A 56 24.94 -18.34 -4.54
CA GLY A 56 26.33 -18.18 -5.02
C GLY A 56 27.05 -16.94 -4.50
N ILE A 57 26.41 -16.11 -3.66
CA ILE A 57 27.05 -14.99 -2.97
C ILE A 57 27.56 -15.46 -1.62
N ASP A 58 28.87 -15.31 -1.36
CA ASP A 58 29.40 -15.51 -0.01
C ASP A 58 28.99 -14.33 0.88
N ALA A 59 28.35 -14.65 2.00
CA ALA A 59 27.80 -13.64 2.90
C ALA A 59 28.89 -12.80 3.58
N GLN A 60 30.05 -13.39 3.86
CA GLN A 60 31.14 -12.70 4.54
C GLN A 60 31.85 -11.76 3.57
N ASP A 61 32.07 -12.20 2.32
CA ASP A 61 32.67 -11.37 1.28
C ASP A 61 31.80 -10.15 0.96
N TYR A 62 30.48 -10.32 0.84
CA TYR A 62 29.54 -9.22 0.64
C TYR A 62 29.61 -8.20 1.79
N VAL A 63 29.61 -8.67 3.04
CA VAL A 63 29.70 -7.77 4.21
C VAL A 63 31.02 -7.02 4.24
N ASN A 64 32.12 -7.67 3.87
CA ASN A 64 33.44 -7.02 3.81
C ASN A 64 33.44 -5.91 2.75
N GLN A 65 32.91 -6.17 1.54
CA GLN A 65 32.78 -5.15 0.50
C GLN A 65 31.99 -3.93 1.00
N GLN A 66 30.84 -4.14 1.65
CA GLN A 66 30.04 -3.02 2.15
C GLN A 66 30.77 -2.21 3.23
N ARG A 67 31.61 -2.85 4.07
CA ARG A 67 32.41 -2.13 5.07
C ARG A 67 33.52 -1.32 4.43
N ASP A 68 34.22 -1.92 3.47
CA ASP A 68 35.28 -1.25 2.72
C ASP A 68 34.73 -0.03 1.97
N GLU A 69 33.53 -0.12 1.41
CA GLU A 69 32.84 1.01 0.80
C GLU A 69 32.58 2.14 1.81
N TRP A 70 32.16 1.82 3.03
CA TRP A 70 31.88 2.84 4.06
C TRP A 70 33.15 3.50 4.60
N ASP A 71 34.21 2.72 4.78
CA ASP A 71 35.51 3.20 5.24
C ASP A 71 36.19 4.10 4.19
N GLN A 72 35.92 3.89 2.89
CA GLN A 72 36.42 4.73 1.79
C GLN A 72 35.69 6.08 1.66
N HIS A 73 34.51 6.22 2.25
CA HIS A 73 33.71 7.46 2.22
C HIS A 73 33.74 8.24 3.56
N GLN A 74 34.69 7.92 4.46
CA GLN A 74 35.03 8.68 5.67
C GLN A 74 36.01 9.82 5.36
#